data_AF-A0A7G5YIT0-F1
#
_entry.id   AF-A0A7G5YIT0-F1
#
_cell.length_a   1.000
_cell.length_b   1.000
_cell.length_c   1.000
_cell.angle_alpha   90.00
_cell.angle_beta   90.00
_cell.angle_gamma   90.00
#
_symmetry.space_group_name_H-M   'P 1'
#
loop_
_entity.id
_entity.type
_entity.pdbx_description
1 polymer ?
#
loop_
_entity_poly.entity_id
_entity_poly.type
_entity_poly.pdbx_seq_one_letter_code
_entity_poly.pdbx_strand_id
1 'polypeptide(L)'
;MDEAHRETLPAMRAGAVDLAEEIRTAERTNLGRRRFLLGAGGVAAAMALAACSSSDKKSGSSASPSSSGAASGSGQYTGDLKVVALATALENQAVGAYQATLAAAKAGKLGTVPPAVATFVTTAMAQHADHAKAWNAVLTGAGKPAITNVPLSNQADVTAALGKATDVGAVAKLALQLEDQAAQTYLFATYNVTSPAGISTAATIAPVEAMHAAILHYVLGQYPVPDDFLPVDKAASTTLLTI
;
A
#
# COMPACT_ATOMS: atom_id res chain seq x y z
N MET A 1 18.35 -3.07 13.06
CA MET A 1 17.42 -2.95 11.91
C MET A 1 17.82 -3.87 10.76
N ASP A 2 19.07 -3.87 10.28
CA ASP A 2 19.45 -4.68 9.10
C ASP A 2 19.29 -6.18 9.31
N GLU A 3 19.75 -6.70 10.44
CA GLU A 3 19.58 -8.11 10.80
C GLU A 3 18.11 -8.51 10.91
N ALA A 4 17.32 -7.74 11.67
CA ALA A 4 15.88 -7.98 11.81
C ALA A 4 15.15 -8.00 10.46
N HIS A 5 15.48 -7.08 9.54
CA HIS A 5 14.92 -7.09 8.18
C HIS A 5 15.32 -8.34 7.40
N ARG A 6 16.61 -8.72 7.44
CA ARG A 6 17.09 -9.92 6.75
C ARG A 6 16.42 -11.20 7.26
N GLU A 7 16.09 -11.26 8.55
CA GLU A 7 15.38 -12.40 9.16
C GLU A 7 13.93 -12.50 8.68
N THR A 8 13.23 -11.37 8.50
CA THR A 8 11.82 -11.36 8.06
C THR A 8 11.65 -11.41 6.54
N LEU A 9 12.67 -11.02 5.77
CA LEU A 9 12.64 -10.94 4.31
C LEU A 9 12.17 -12.24 3.61
N PRO A 10 12.58 -13.47 4.03
CA PRO A 10 12.04 -14.69 3.46
C PRO A 10 10.53 -14.86 3.69
N ALA A 11 10.06 -14.55 4.90
CA ALA A 11 8.64 -14.64 5.25
C ALA A 11 7.80 -13.61 4.48
N MET A 12 8.30 -12.38 4.35
CA MET A 12 7.66 -11.34 3.54
C MET A 12 7.50 -11.79 2.08
N ARG A 13 8.57 -12.34 1.49
CA ARG A 13 8.55 -12.85 0.10
C ARG A 13 7.60 -14.02 -0.08
N ALA A 14 7.54 -14.94 0.89
CA ALA A 14 6.57 -16.04 0.87
C ALA A 14 5.13 -15.50 0.92
N GLY A 15 4.83 -14.58 1.85
CA GLY A 15 3.51 -13.96 1.95
C GLY A 15 3.10 -13.22 0.66
N ALA A 16 4.04 -12.57 -0.03
CA ALA A 16 3.77 -11.94 -1.33
C ALA A 16 3.36 -12.95 -2.42
N VAL A 17 3.99 -14.13 -2.44
CA VAL A 17 3.62 -15.22 -3.37
C VAL A 17 2.23 -15.77 -3.03
N ASP A 18 1.98 -16.04 -1.75
CA ASP A 18 0.68 -16.55 -1.28
C ASP A 18 -0.45 -15.56 -1.58
N LEU A 19 -0.21 -14.25 -1.37
CA LEU A 19 -1.17 -13.19 -1.70
C LEU A 19 -1.48 -13.16 -3.20
N ALA A 20 -0.48 -13.30 -4.07
CA ALA A 20 -0.70 -13.39 -5.51
C ALA A 20 -1.57 -14.61 -5.90
N GLU A 21 -1.42 -15.72 -5.20
CA GLU A 21 -2.25 -16.93 -5.38
C GLU A 21 -3.69 -16.75 -4.90
N GLU A 22 -3.87 -16.14 -3.73
CA GLU A 22 -5.19 -15.82 -3.18
C GLU A 22 -5.96 -14.89 -4.12
N ILE A 23 -5.31 -13.82 -4.62
CA ILE A 23 -5.91 -12.88 -5.57
C ILE A 23 -6.35 -13.60 -6.85
N ARG A 24 -5.47 -14.42 -7.45
CA ARG A 24 -5.81 -15.20 -8.67
C ARG A 24 -6.98 -16.15 -8.42
N THR A 25 -7.02 -16.79 -7.26
CA THR A 25 -8.09 -17.72 -6.88
C THR A 25 -9.42 -17.00 -6.68
N ALA A 26 -9.40 -15.83 -6.04
CA ALA A 26 -10.58 -14.98 -5.86
C ALA A 26 -11.14 -14.49 -7.21
N GLU A 27 -10.28 -14.01 -8.13
CA GLU A 27 -10.68 -13.59 -9.48
C GLU A 27 -11.32 -14.77 -10.26
N ARG A 28 -10.71 -15.96 -10.25
CA ARG A 28 -11.25 -17.16 -10.90
C ARG A 28 -12.62 -17.56 -10.32
N THR A 29 -12.75 -17.55 -9.00
CA THR A 29 -14.00 -17.89 -8.31
C THR A 29 -15.12 -16.91 -8.69
N ASN A 30 -14.82 -15.61 -8.73
CA ASN A 30 -15.78 -14.59 -9.14
C ASN A 30 -16.23 -14.75 -10.60
N LEU A 31 -15.31 -15.04 -11.51
CA LEU A 31 -15.64 -15.35 -12.90
C LEU A 31 -16.51 -16.61 -13.01
N GLY A 32 -16.19 -17.66 -12.25
CA GLY A 32 -16.98 -18.89 -12.18
C GLY A 32 -18.41 -18.64 -11.68
N ARG A 33 -18.58 -17.86 -10.60
CA ARG A 33 -19.90 -17.48 -10.07
C ARG A 33 -20.72 -16.69 -11.08
N ARG A 34 -20.11 -15.71 -11.76
CA ARG A 34 -20.79 -14.94 -12.84
C ARG A 34 -21.23 -15.85 -13.99
N ARG A 35 -20.37 -16.77 -14.42
CA ARG A 35 -20.69 -17.75 -15.47
C ARG A 35 -21.78 -18.73 -15.04
N PHE A 36 -21.80 -19.16 -13.78
CA PHE A 36 -22.86 -20.02 -13.25
C PHE A 36 -24.21 -19.30 -13.21
N LEU A 37 -24.25 -18.06 -12.71
CA LEU A 37 -25.47 -17.25 -12.67
C LEU A 37 -26.01 -16.97 -14.09
N LEU A 38 -25.13 -16.68 -15.05
CA LEU A 38 -25.51 -16.42 -16.44
C LEU A 38 -25.83 -17.69 -17.25
N GLY A 39 -25.17 -18.82 -16.97
CA GLY A 39 -25.23 -20.03 -17.81
C GLY A 39 -26.09 -21.17 -17.27
N ALA A 40 -26.23 -21.32 -15.95
CA ALA A 40 -26.98 -22.43 -15.33
C ALA A 40 -28.22 -21.94 -14.54
N GLY A 41 -28.18 -20.74 -13.95
CA GLY A 41 -29.32 -20.14 -13.26
C GLY A 41 -30.26 -19.32 -14.16
N GLY A 42 -29.74 -18.74 -15.25
CA GLY A 42 -30.52 -17.89 -16.17
C GLY A 42 -31.64 -18.61 -16.91
N VAL A 43 -31.48 -19.90 -17.19
CA VAL A 43 -32.52 -20.70 -17.86
C VAL A 43 -33.67 -21.06 -16.89
N ALA A 44 -33.41 -21.18 -15.59
CA ALA A 44 -34.45 -21.41 -14.59
C ALA A 44 -35.22 -20.12 -14.23
N ALA A 45 -34.55 -18.96 -14.21
CA ALA A 45 -35.20 -17.67 -13.97
C ALA A 45 -36.02 -17.17 -15.18
N ALA A 46 -35.59 -17.47 -16.42
CA ALA A 46 -36.35 -17.13 -17.62
C ALA A 46 -37.61 -18.01 -17.81
N MET A 47 -37.67 -19.20 -17.20
CA MET A 47 -38.83 -20.10 -17.25
C MET A 47 -39.85 -19.84 -16.13
N ALA A 48 -39.51 -19.05 -15.11
CA ALA A 48 -40.41 -18.71 -14.00
C ALA A 48 -41.17 -17.38 -14.20
N LEU A 49 -40.78 -16.54 -15.16
CA LEU A 49 -41.38 -15.21 -15.39
C LEU A 49 -42.38 -15.15 -16.56
N ALA A 50 -42.64 -16.27 -17.24
CA ALA A 50 -43.62 -16.35 -18.32
C ALA A 50 -45.02 -16.86 -17.88
N ALA A 51 -45.23 -17.14 -16.59
CA ALA A 51 -46.44 -17.82 -16.11
C ALA A 51 -47.44 -16.95 -15.33
N CYS A 52 -47.21 -15.64 -15.16
CA CYS A 52 -48.16 -14.77 -14.46
C CYS A 52 -48.32 -13.42 -15.17
N SER A 53 -49.12 -13.39 -16.23
CA SER A 53 -49.68 -12.14 -16.76
C SER A 53 -51.19 -12.28 -16.88
N SER A 54 -51.89 -11.93 -15.79
CA SER A 54 -53.32 -11.64 -15.76
C SER A 54 -53.60 -10.64 -14.63
N SER A 55 -53.73 -9.37 -15.03
CA SER A 55 -54.67 -8.35 -14.53
C SER A 55 -54.63 -7.82 -13.07
N ASP A 56 -54.47 -6.48 -13.02
CA ASP A 56 -55.16 -5.49 -12.17
C ASP A 56 -54.75 -5.16 -10.71
N LYS A 57 -54.34 -3.88 -10.57
CA LYS A 57 -54.55 -2.88 -9.48
C LYS A 57 -53.63 -2.81 -8.24
N LYS A 58 -52.96 -1.64 -8.20
CA LYS A 58 -52.72 -0.67 -7.09
C LYS A 58 -51.83 -1.03 -5.87
N SER A 59 -50.79 -0.18 -5.76
CA SER A 59 -50.26 0.49 -4.54
C SER A 59 -49.41 -0.31 -3.56
N GLY A 60 -48.16 0.16 -3.38
CA GLY A 60 -47.35 -0.13 -2.19
C GLY A 60 -45.88 0.15 -2.42
N SER A 61 -45.42 1.37 -2.10
CA SER A 61 -44.01 1.72 -2.06
C SER A 61 -43.25 0.87 -1.03
N SER A 62 -42.17 0.23 -1.45
CA SER A 62 -41.11 -0.24 -0.56
C SER A 62 -39.77 0.02 -1.22
N ALA A 63 -39.00 0.89 -0.58
CA ALA A 63 -37.75 1.46 -1.03
C ALA A 63 -36.76 0.38 -1.52
N SER A 64 -36.28 0.54 -2.74
CA SER A 64 -35.02 -0.08 -3.15
C SER A 64 -33.90 0.53 -2.32
N PRO A 65 -32.97 -0.27 -1.76
CA PRO A 65 -31.72 0.32 -1.29
C PRO A 65 -30.99 0.79 -2.55
N SER A 66 -30.98 2.11 -2.76
CA SER A 66 -29.99 2.77 -3.58
C SER A 66 -28.62 2.46 -2.98
N SER A 67 -27.94 1.48 -3.56
CA SER A 67 -26.51 1.29 -3.37
C SER A 67 -25.79 2.47 -4.05
N SER A 68 -25.76 3.60 -3.36
CA SER A 68 -24.72 4.60 -3.55
C SER A 68 -23.39 3.95 -3.19
N GLY A 69 -22.59 3.63 -4.21
CA GLY A 69 -21.29 2.97 -4.01
C GLY A 69 -20.45 3.04 -5.27
N ALA A 70 -19.75 4.17 -5.41
CA ALA A 70 -18.66 4.46 -6.33
C ALA A 70 -18.94 4.32 -7.84
N ALA A 71 -18.87 5.47 -8.53
CA ALA A 71 -18.49 5.49 -9.93
C ALA A 71 -17.19 4.68 -10.09
N SER A 72 -17.29 3.52 -10.75
CA SER A 72 -16.15 2.78 -11.25
C SER A 72 -15.40 3.67 -12.24
N GLY A 73 -14.38 4.38 -11.75
CA GLY A 73 -13.16 4.43 -12.52
C GLY A 73 -12.74 2.98 -12.71
N SER A 74 -12.61 2.52 -13.95
CA SER A 74 -11.97 1.25 -14.27
C SER A 74 -10.48 1.36 -13.91
N GLY A 75 -10.20 1.42 -12.61
CA GLY A 75 -8.85 1.49 -12.07
C GLY A 75 -8.13 0.19 -12.36
N GLN A 76 -6.86 0.29 -12.73
CA GLN A 76 -6.01 -0.86 -13.04
C GLN A 76 -5.93 -1.86 -11.87
N TYR A 77 -6.17 -1.37 -10.65
CA TYR A 77 -6.11 -2.10 -9.39
C TYR A 77 -7.44 -1.96 -8.62
N THR A 78 -7.96 -3.07 -8.08
CA THR A 78 -9.24 -3.09 -7.32
C THR A 78 -9.11 -3.96 -6.07
N GLY A 79 -9.94 -3.71 -5.05
CA GLY A 79 -9.87 -4.44 -3.77
C GLY A 79 -8.47 -4.37 -3.14
N ASP A 80 -8.00 -5.50 -2.61
CA ASP A 80 -6.67 -5.63 -1.97
C ASP A 80 -5.52 -5.24 -2.92
N LEU A 81 -5.66 -5.43 -4.24
CA LEU A 81 -4.64 -4.98 -5.21
C LEU A 81 -4.46 -3.47 -5.23
N LYS A 82 -5.48 -2.69 -4.86
CA LYS A 82 -5.36 -1.23 -4.76
C LYS A 82 -4.48 -0.84 -3.55
N VAL A 83 -4.54 -1.60 -2.46
CA VAL A 83 -3.65 -1.42 -1.30
C VAL A 83 -2.23 -1.84 -1.65
N VAL A 84 -2.04 -2.95 -2.36
CA VAL A 84 -0.73 -3.40 -2.86
C VAL A 84 -0.09 -2.38 -3.81
N ALA A 85 -0.89 -1.79 -4.71
CA ALA A 85 -0.44 -0.75 -5.61
C ALA A 85 0.01 0.50 -4.84
N LEU A 86 -0.76 0.91 -3.83
CA LEU A 86 -0.44 2.05 -2.97
C LEU A 86 0.85 1.79 -2.21
N ALA A 87 0.98 0.61 -1.59
CA ALA A 87 2.18 0.19 -0.88
C ALA A 87 3.41 0.25 -1.81
N THR A 88 3.34 -0.35 -3.00
CA THR A 88 4.44 -0.29 -3.97
C THR A 88 4.85 1.16 -4.30
N ALA A 89 3.87 2.04 -4.49
CA ALA A 89 4.12 3.45 -4.81
C ALA A 89 4.76 4.21 -3.64
N LEU A 90 4.34 3.94 -2.40
CA LEU A 90 4.94 4.50 -1.18
C LEU A 90 6.39 4.04 -0.99
N GLU A 91 6.67 2.76 -1.22
CA GLU A 91 8.04 2.23 -1.14
C GLU A 91 8.95 2.86 -2.20
N ASN A 92 8.45 3.03 -3.43
CA ASN A 92 9.19 3.73 -4.48
C ASN A 92 9.41 5.22 -4.12
N GLN A 93 8.44 5.88 -3.45
CA GLN A 93 8.59 7.25 -2.95
C GLN A 93 9.72 7.34 -1.92
N ALA A 94 9.76 6.40 -0.96
CA ALA A 94 10.80 6.33 0.05
C ALA A 94 12.18 6.08 -0.58
N VAL A 95 12.31 5.08 -1.47
CA VAL A 95 13.55 4.82 -2.22
C VAL A 95 14.05 6.09 -2.92
N GLY A 96 13.16 6.79 -3.64
CA GLY A 96 13.49 8.03 -4.33
C GLY A 96 13.95 9.14 -3.37
N ALA A 97 13.28 9.29 -2.22
CA ALA A 97 13.62 10.29 -1.21
C ALA A 97 14.99 10.01 -0.56
N TYR A 98 15.28 8.76 -0.18
CA TYR A 98 16.59 8.38 0.36
C TYR A 98 17.71 8.53 -0.68
N GLN A 99 17.46 8.11 -1.93
CA GLN A 99 18.43 8.27 -3.01
C GLN A 99 18.78 9.74 -3.25
N ALA A 100 17.78 10.62 -3.29
CA ALA A 100 17.99 12.05 -3.45
C ALA A 100 18.66 12.69 -2.22
N THR A 101 18.38 12.18 -1.01
CA THR A 101 19.09 12.56 0.22
C THR A 101 20.59 12.21 0.15
N LEU A 102 20.94 11.00 -0.30
CA LEU A 102 22.33 10.59 -0.52
C LEU A 102 23.02 11.47 -1.57
N ALA A 103 22.32 11.82 -2.64
CA ALA A 103 22.85 12.72 -3.66
C ALA A 103 23.10 14.13 -3.11
N ALA A 104 22.17 14.68 -2.31
CA ALA A 104 22.33 15.97 -1.65
C ALA A 104 23.50 15.97 -0.65
N ALA A 105 23.66 14.89 0.13
CA ALA A 105 24.80 14.69 1.03
C ALA A 105 26.13 14.69 0.27
N LYS A 106 26.24 13.90 -0.81
CA LYS A 106 27.44 13.83 -1.66
C LYS A 106 27.79 15.18 -2.31
N ALA A 107 26.78 15.97 -2.65
CA ALA A 107 26.94 17.32 -3.19
C ALA A 107 27.27 18.38 -2.10
N GLY A 108 27.39 17.99 -0.83
CA GLY A 108 27.66 18.91 0.28
C GLY A 108 26.48 19.80 0.69
N LYS A 109 25.30 19.58 0.13
CA LYS A 109 24.11 20.43 0.36
C LYS A 109 23.56 20.35 1.77
N LEU A 110 23.88 19.27 2.51
CA LEU A 110 23.37 18.99 3.85
C LEU A 110 24.40 19.32 4.94
N GLY A 111 25.53 19.93 4.58
CA GLY A 111 26.67 20.12 5.48
C GLY A 111 27.36 18.81 5.84
N THR A 112 27.92 18.74 7.05
CA THR A 112 28.56 17.53 7.57
C THR A 112 27.52 16.48 7.91
N VAL A 113 27.52 15.37 7.18
CA VAL A 113 26.64 14.21 7.44
C VAL A 113 27.39 13.21 8.32
N PRO A 114 26.89 12.87 9.53
CA PRO A 114 27.51 11.84 10.35
C PRO A 114 27.53 10.48 9.63
N PRO A 115 28.62 9.70 9.73
CA PRO A 115 28.70 8.39 9.06
C PRO A 115 27.56 7.44 9.42
N ALA A 116 27.11 7.44 10.67
CA ALA A 116 25.97 6.63 11.11
C ALA A 116 24.66 6.99 10.38
N VAL A 117 24.43 8.28 10.08
CA VAL A 117 23.28 8.73 9.30
C VAL A 117 23.39 8.26 7.86
N ALA A 118 24.57 8.33 7.25
CA ALA A 118 24.79 7.83 5.90
C ALA A 118 24.57 6.30 5.80
N THR A 119 25.01 5.54 6.80
CA THR A 119 24.72 4.11 6.92
C THR A 119 23.23 3.86 7.01
N PHE A 120 22.53 4.54 7.93
CA PHE A 120 21.08 4.41 8.10
C PHE A 120 20.32 4.68 6.79
N VAL A 121 20.58 5.81 6.15
CA VAL A 121 19.94 6.22 4.87
C VAL A 121 20.18 5.17 3.78
N THR A 122 21.39 4.58 3.72
CA THR A 122 21.71 3.53 2.75
C THR A 122 20.98 2.23 3.07
N THR A 123 20.91 1.85 4.35
CA THR A 123 20.21 0.66 4.80
C THR A 123 18.71 0.79 4.55
N ALA A 124 18.05 1.84 5.06
CA ALA A 124 16.61 2.06 4.88
C ALA A 124 16.21 2.07 3.39
N MET A 125 16.98 2.75 2.53
CA MET A 125 16.75 2.74 1.08
C MET A 125 16.75 1.32 0.49
N ALA A 126 17.68 0.46 0.92
CA ALA A 126 17.74 -0.93 0.46
C ALA A 126 16.54 -1.76 0.97
N GLN A 127 16.08 -1.50 2.19
CA GLN A 127 14.92 -2.17 2.78
C GLN A 127 13.63 -1.80 2.04
N HIS A 128 13.39 -0.50 1.79
CA HIS A 128 12.27 -0.06 0.94
C HIS A 128 12.32 -0.66 -0.47
N ALA A 129 13.51 -0.80 -1.07
CA ALA A 129 13.64 -1.44 -2.38
C ALA A 129 13.25 -2.93 -2.34
N ASP A 130 13.59 -3.64 -1.25
CA ASP A 130 13.15 -5.01 -1.01
C ASP A 130 11.62 -5.09 -0.81
N HIS A 131 11.04 -4.15 -0.08
CA HIS A 131 9.58 -4.07 0.13
C HIS A 131 8.84 -3.77 -1.18
N ALA A 132 9.28 -2.77 -1.94
CA ALA A 132 8.76 -2.44 -3.27
C ALA A 132 8.79 -3.66 -4.20
N LYS A 133 9.87 -4.45 -4.14
CA LYS A 133 10.01 -5.69 -4.90
C LYS A 133 9.01 -6.76 -4.46
N ALA A 134 8.80 -6.93 -3.15
CA ALA A 134 7.83 -7.88 -2.63
C ALA A 134 6.40 -7.51 -3.07
N TRP A 135 6.00 -6.24 -2.95
CA TRP A 135 4.69 -5.79 -3.41
C TRP A 135 4.53 -5.88 -4.94
N ASN A 136 5.57 -5.56 -5.72
CA ASN A 136 5.54 -5.77 -7.16
C ASN A 136 5.42 -7.24 -7.56
N ALA A 137 5.97 -8.17 -6.78
CA ALA A 137 5.79 -9.61 -7.02
C ALA A 137 4.31 -10.00 -6.89
N VAL A 138 3.58 -9.38 -5.97
CA VAL A 138 2.13 -9.56 -5.84
C VAL A 138 1.40 -9.06 -7.09
N LEU A 139 1.68 -7.81 -7.51
CA LEU A 139 1.04 -7.20 -8.68
C LEU A 139 1.26 -8.05 -9.94
N THR A 140 2.52 -8.40 -10.21
CA THR A 140 2.90 -9.18 -11.39
C THR A 140 2.37 -10.62 -11.32
N GLY A 141 2.38 -11.24 -10.14
CA GLY A 141 1.78 -12.55 -9.91
C GLY A 141 0.26 -12.56 -10.12
N ALA A 142 -0.42 -11.44 -9.87
CA ALA A 142 -1.83 -11.21 -10.19
C ALA A 142 -2.09 -10.76 -11.64
N GLY A 143 -1.07 -10.82 -12.51
CA GLY A 143 -1.16 -10.43 -13.91
C GLY A 143 -1.36 -8.93 -14.13
N LYS A 144 -1.06 -8.10 -13.13
CA LYS A 144 -1.08 -6.62 -13.23
C LYS A 144 0.33 -6.09 -13.51
N PRO A 145 0.48 -4.91 -14.14
CA PRO A 145 1.79 -4.32 -14.33
C PRO A 145 2.48 -3.99 -13.02
N ALA A 146 3.81 -4.14 -13.02
CA ALA A 146 4.65 -3.63 -11.95
C ALA A 146 4.62 -2.10 -11.92
N ILE A 147 4.70 -1.53 -10.72
CA ILE A 147 4.84 -0.10 -10.48
C ILE A 147 6.31 0.17 -10.16
N THR A 148 7.01 0.84 -11.08
CA THR A 148 8.42 1.21 -10.95
C THR A 148 8.63 2.72 -10.82
N ASN A 149 7.55 3.50 -10.97
CA ASN A 149 7.51 4.94 -10.75
C ASN A 149 6.81 5.25 -9.41
N VAL A 150 6.54 6.54 -9.16
CA VAL A 150 5.83 7.02 -7.96
C VAL A 150 4.50 7.67 -8.36
N PRO A 151 3.45 6.88 -8.63
CA PRO A 151 2.14 7.39 -9.06
C PRO A 151 1.33 7.90 -7.85
N LEU A 152 1.89 8.85 -7.11
CA LEU A 152 1.27 9.47 -5.94
C LEU A 152 1.03 10.96 -6.18
N SER A 153 -0.17 11.41 -5.86
CA SER A 153 -0.55 12.83 -6.00
C SER A 153 0.28 13.78 -5.16
N ASN A 154 0.84 13.33 -4.03
CA ASN A 154 1.71 14.10 -3.15
C ASN A 154 3.21 14.10 -3.57
N GLN A 155 3.60 13.39 -4.64
CA GLN A 155 5.01 13.21 -5.00
C GLN A 155 5.72 14.52 -5.33
N ALA A 156 5.01 15.47 -5.94
CA ALA A 156 5.55 16.79 -6.25
C ALA A 156 5.93 17.57 -4.97
N ASP A 157 5.09 17.47 -3.94
CA ASP A 157 5.32 18.15 -2.65
C ASP A 157 6.51 17.55 -1.91
N VAL A 158 6.64 16.21 -1.90
CA VAL A 158 7.80 15.52 -1.32
C VAL A 158 9.09 15.93 -2.03
N THR A 159 9.07 15.97 -3.37
CA THR A 159 10.23 16.39 -4.17
C THR A 159 10.60 17.85 -3.89
N ALA A 160 9.61 18.74 -3.78
CA ALA A 160 9.82 20.15 -3.49
C ALA A 160 10.35 20.37 -2.06
N ALA A 161 9.83 19.63 -1.06
CA ALA A 161 10.31 19.68 0.32
C ALA A 161 11.78 19.23 0.41
N LEU A 162 12.13 18.14 -0.27
CA LEU A 162 13.51 17.65 -0.31
C LEU A 162 14.45 18.65 -0.99
N GLY A 163 14.01 19.28 -2.08
CA GLY A 163 14.79 20.31 -2.78
C GLY A 163 15.09 21.56 -1.95
N LYS A 164 14.27 21.84 -0.92
CA LYS A 164 14.46 22.96 0.02
C LYS A 164 15.32 22.61 1.23
N ALA A 165 15.58 21.33 1.48
CA ALA A 165 16.34 20.91 2.66
C ALA A 165 17.83 21.23 2.50
N THR A 166 18.39 21.91 3.50
CA THR A 166 19.79 22.41 3.50
C THR A 166 20.65 21.81 4.61
N ASP A 167 20.08 20.92 5.42
CA ASP A 167 20.78 20.28 6.53
C ASP A 167 20.19 18.90 6.82
N VAL A 168 20.91 18.11 7.62
CA VAL A 168 20.51 16.75 8.02
C VAL A 168 19.17 16.74 8.78
N GLY A 169 18.89 17.76 9.60
CA GLY A 169 17.65 17.82 10.36
C GLY A 169 16.42 18.03 9.47
N ALA A 170 16.54 18.87 8.45
CA ALA A 170 15.47 19.13 7.49
C ALA A 170 15.12 17.87 6.68
N VAL A 171 16.12 17.15 6.16
CA VAL A 171 15.87 15.88 5.45
C VAL A 171 15.37 14.78 6.38
N ALA A 172 15.86 14.72 7.63
CA ALA A 172 15.42 13.73 8.60
C ALA A 172 13.95 13.93 9.02
N LYS A 173 13.47 15.18 9.12
CA LYS A 173 12.05 15.48 9.36
C LYS A 173 11.17 15.01 8.21
N LEU A 174 11.60 15.25 6.97
CA LEU A 174 10.86 14.79 5.79
C LEU A 174 10.84 13.26 5.74
N ALA A 175 11.98 12.60 5.95
CA ALA A 175 12.06 11.14 6.03
C ALA A 175 11.13 10.61 7.12
N LEU A 176 11.13 11.19 8.32
CA LEU A 176 10.27 10.75 9.43
C LEU A 176 8.78 10.82 9.06
N GLN A 177 8.35 11.85 8.33
CA GLN A 177 6.98 11.94 7.85
C GLN A 177 6.62 10.79 6.88
N LEU A 178 7.54 10.40 6.02
CA LEU A 178 7.35 9.29 5.09
C LEU A 178 7.34 7.94 5.82
N GLU A 179 8.25 7.72 6.76
CA GLU A 179 8.31 6.49 7.57
C GLU A 179 7.07 6.34 8.44
N ASP A 180 6.63 7.40 9.10
CA ASP A 180 5.39 7.41 9.87
C ASP A 180 4.21 7.04 8.98
N GLN A 181 4.08 7.66 7.81
CA GLN A 181 3.00 7.35 6.87
C GLN A 181 3.08 5.88 6.44
N ALA A 182 4.26 5.36 6.11
CA ALA A 182 4.45 3.97 5.70
C ALA A 182 4.09 2.98 6.83
N ALA A 183 4.70 3.14 8.02
CA ALA A 183 4.46 2.30 9.19
C ALA A 183 2.97 2.23 9.54
N GLN A 184 2.31 3.39 9.60
CA GLN A 184 0.90 3.48 9.91
C GLN A 184 0.01 2.91 8.79
N THR A 185 0.42 3.04 7.53
CA THR A 185 -0.29 2.41 6.40
C THR A 185 -0.23 0.89 6.49
N TYR A 186 0.92 0.31 6.80
CA TYR A 186 1.04 -1.13 6.95
C TYR A 186 0.29 -1.65 8.17
N LEU A 187 0.32 -0.94 9.29
CA LEU A 187 -0.52 -1.28 10.43
C LEU A 187 -2.01 -1.23 10.06
N PHE A 188 -2.47 -0.16 9.41
CA PHE A 188 -3.83 -0.06 8.91
C PHE A 188 -4.21 -1.23 7.98
N ALA A 189 -3.30 -1.64 7.10
CA ALA A 189 -3.52 -2.75 6.18
C ALA A 189 -3.75 -4.08 6.92
N THR A 190 -3.08 -4.33 8.06
CA THR A 190 -3.29 -5.55 8.85
C THR A 190 -4.72 -5.72 9.36
N TYR A 191 -5.49 -4.63 9.49
CA TYR A 191 -6.88 -4.65 9.95
C TYR A 191 -7.92 -4.54 8.82
N ASN A 192 -7.53 -4.06 7.64
CA ASN A 192 -8.47 -3.64 6.60
C ASN A 192 -8.35 -4.42 5.28
N VAL A 193 -7.25 -5.16 5.08
CA VAL A 193 -7.08 -6.07 3.94
C VAL A 193 -7.78 -7.39 4.24
N THR A 194 -8.38 -8.01 3.21
CA THR A 194 -9.13 -9.26 3.41
C THR A 194 -8.27 -10.52 3.28
N SER A 195 -7.20 -10.45 2.49
CA SER A 195 -6.25 -11.54 2.30
C SER A 195 -5.42 -11.82 3.56
N PRO A 196 -5.45 -13.05 4.11
CA PRO A 196 -4.53 -13.47 5.17
C PRO A 196 -3.06 -13.29 4.80
N ALA A 197 -2.68 -13.64 3.57
CA ALA A 197 -1.32 -13.43 3.08
C ALA A 197 -0.95 -11.93 3.02
N GLY A 198 -1.87 -11.07 2.59
CA GLY A 198 -1.67 -9.61 2.61
C GLY A 198 -1.54 -9.01 4.01
N ILE A 199 -2.32 -9.50 4.97
CA ILE A 199 -2.17 -9.15 6.39
C ILE A 199 -0.78 -9.57 6.88
N SER A 200 -0.36 -10.81 6.58
CA SER A 200 0.96 -11.33 6.96
C SER A 200 2.10 -10.50 6.37
N THR A 201 2.07 -10.20 5.07
CA THR A 201 3.10 -9.36 4.43
C THR A 201 3.15 -7.97 5.05
N ALA A 202 2.01 -7.31 5.26
CA ALA A 202 1.97 -6.01 5.92
C ALA A 202 2.52 -6.08 7.36
N ALA A 203 2.20 -7.13 8.11
CA ALA A 203 2.69 -7.34 9.47
C ALA A 203 4.21 -7.61 9.54
N THR A 204 4.84 -8.11 8.47
CA THR A 204 6.30 -8.23 8.40
C THR A 204 7.01 -6.91 8.11
N ILE A 205 6.33 -5.96 7.44
CA ILE A 205 6.91 -4.69 7.00
C ILE A 205 6.69 -3.58 8.04
N ALA A 206 5.50 -3.49 8.62
CA ALA A 206 5.16 -2.43 9.58
C ALA A 206 6.20 -2.24 10.71
N PRO A 207 6.76 -3.31 11.32
CA PRO A 207 7.79 -3.17 12.35
C PRO A 207 9.10 -2.58 11.82
N VAL A 208 9.47 -2.87 10.56
CA VAL A 208 10.69 -2.32 9.93
C VAL A 208 10.54 -0.82 9.71
N GLU A 209 9.40 -0.38 9.19
CA GLU A 209 9.10 1.06 9.02
C GLU A 209 9.05 1.79 10.36
N ALA A 210 8.50 1.17 11.40
CA ALA A 210 8.54 1.73 12.75
C ALA A 210 9.98 1.85 13.29
N MET A 211 10.88 0.92 12.96
CA MET A 211 12.31 1.04 13.29
C MET A 211 12.99 2.19 12.53
N HIS A 212 12.60 2.45 11.27
CA HIS A 212 13.10 3.61 10.52
C HIS A 212 12.69 4.91 11.21
N ALA A 213 11.40 5.06 11.53
CA ALA A 213 10.87 6.22 12.25
C ALA A 213 11.59 6.41 13.60
N ALA A 214 11.84 5.32 14.34
CA ALA A 214 12.51 5.39 15.64
C ALA A 214 13.96 5.90 15.54
N ILE A 215 14.70 5.47 14.52
CA ILE A 215 16.06 5.97 14.27
C ILE A 215 16.01 7.45 13.85
N LEU A 216 15.02 7.85 13.06
CA LEU A 216 14.86 9.26 12.65
C LEU A 216 14.50 10.17 13.82
N HIS A 217 13.64 9.72 14.74
CA HIS A 217 13.42 10.41 16.01
C HIS A 217 14.75 10.61 16.76
N TYR A 218 15.58 9.57 16.86
CA TYR A 218 16.89 9.68 17.49
C TYR A 218 17.82 10.67 16.78
N VAL A 219 17.88 10.64 15.44
CA VAL A 219 18.65 11.60 14.62
C VAL A 219 18.19 13.03 14.85
N LEU A 220 16.89 13.24 15.11
CA LEU A 220 16.29 14.53 15.41
C LEU A 220 16.43 14.96 16.88
N GLY A 221 17.10 14.17 17.72
CA GLY A 221 17.26 14.44 19.15
C GLY A 221 15.98 14.21 19.97
N GLN A 222 15.08 13.37 19.47
CA GLN A 222 13.80 13.03 20.10
C GLN A 222 13.88 11.64 20.73
N TYR A 223 12.93 11.33 21.63
CA TYR A 223 12.80 9.98 22.16
C TYR A 223 12.44 9.02 21.01
N PRO A 224 13.16 7.88 20.83
CA PRO A 224 12.99 7.04 19.65
C PRO A 224 11.58 6.46 19.45
N VAL A 225 10.85 6.18 20.54
CA VAL A 225 9.51 5.59 20.47
C VAL A 225 8.57 6.47 21.30
N PRO A 226 8.12 7.62 20.77
CA PRO A 226 7.39 8.62 21.56
C PRO A 226 6.00 8.15 22.01
N ASP A 227 5.41 7.20 21.30
CA ASP A 227 4.08 6.67 21.56
C ASP A 227 4.15 5.19 21.99
N ASP A 228 3.32 4.78 22.95
CA ASP A 228 3.25 3.39 23.43
C ASP A 228 2.79 2.41 22.33
N PHE A 229 1.99 2.91 21.39
CA PHE A 229 1.45 2.14 20.27
C PHE A 229 1.56 2.94 18.98
N LEU A 230 1.87 2.24 17.88
CA LEU A 230 1.84 2.83 16.54
C LEU A 230 0.38 3.18 16.19
N PRO A 231 0.05 4.44 15.83
CA PRO A 231 -1.30 4.82 15.47
C PRO A 231 -1.58 4.56 13.98
N VAL A 232 -2.72 5.02 13.46
CA VAL A 232 -3.11 4.87 12.05
C VAL A 232 -3.66 6.17 11.44
N ASP A 233 -3.52 7.31 12.13
CA ASP A 233 -4.05 8.61 11.70
C ASP A 233 -3.34 9.20 10.47
N LYS A 234 -2.09 8.78 10.22
CA LYS A 234 -1.28 9.12 9.06
C LYS A 234 -1.29 8.02 7.99
N ALA A 235 -2.11 6.98 8.13
CA ALA A 235 -2.19 5.93 7.11
C ALA A 235 -2.61 6.54 5.75
N ALA A 236 -1.87 6.19 4.71
CA ALA A 236 -2.11 6.66 3.35
C ALA A 236 -3.44 6.12 2.83
N SER A 237 -4.27 7.02 2.28
CA SER A 237 -5.48 6.64 1.57
C SER A 237 -5.15 6.14 0.16
N THR A 238 -5.89 5.13 -0.32
CA THR A 238 -5.81 4.68 -1.72
C THR A 238 -6.23 5.75 -2.74
N THR A 239 -6.74 6.89 -2.29
CA THR A 239 -6.97 8.07 -3.14
C THR A 239 -5.69 8.83 -3.50
N LEU A 240 -4.56 8.53 -2.83
CA LEU A 240 -3.27 9.11 -3.20
C LEU A 240 -2.74 8.56 -4.52
N LEU A 241 -3.08 7.31 -4.85
CA LEU A 241 -2.76 6.68 -6.14
C LEU A 241 -3.41 7.44 -7.30
N THR A 242 -2.62 7.68 -8.34
CA THR A 242 -3.08 8.36 -9.56
C THR A 242 -3.36 7.41 -10.73
N ILE A 243 -3.35 6.10 -10.48
CA ILE A 243 -3.55 5.01 -11.47
C ILE A 243 -4.57 3.97 -10.99
#